data_AF-A0A2D6X5W0-F1
#
_entry.id   AF-A0A2D6X5W0-F1
#
_cell.length_a   1.000
_cell.length_b   1.000
_cell.length_c   1.000
_cell.angle_alpha   90.00
_cell.angle_beta   90.00
_cell.angle_gamma   90.00
#
_symmetry.space_group_name_H-M   'P 1'
#
loop_
_entity.id
_entity.type
_entity.pdbx_description
1 polymer ?
#
loop_
_entity_poly.entity_id
_entity_poly.type
_entity_poly.pdbx_seq_one_letter_code
_entity_poly.pdbx_strand_id
1 'polypeptide(L)'
;MENKHIFKIDMVLIAVTVIGLIILVGYSRPLIIAPVDEFETVETNVLFEIEKADRILIDDNLDFTTPDEYVVKEGLEINLKPGDYYWKAVGVWGSEVRQLTINSEVELKLKKLGGVAAGRFGVVNAGSVNLKVDVYNGTELVGNVKVGVGEEIEAEGSKFVGGQDG
;
A
#
# COMPACT_ATOMS: atom_id res chain seq x y z
N MET A 1 -34.10 -40.77 39.36
CA MET A 1 -34.49 -39.52 38.63
C MET A 1 -33.55 -38.35 38.93
N GLU A 2 -32.70 -38.43 39.97
CA GLU A 2 -31.80 -37.35 40.41
C GLU A 2 -30.68 -37.02 39.41
N ASN A 3 -30.06 -38.02 38.77
CA ASN A 3 -28.95 -37.78 37.84
C ASN A 3 -29.35 -36.92 36.63
N LYS A 4 -30.61 -36.98 36.18
CA LYS A 4 -31.09 -36.22 35.02
C LYS A 4 -31.06 -34.71 35.23
N HIS A 5 -31.16 -34.24 36.47
CA HIS A 5 -31.10 -32.80 36.77
C HIS A 5 -29.66 -32.30 36.83
N ILE A 6 -28.74 -33.11 37.37
CA ILE A 6 -27.30 -32.81 37.40
C ILE A 6 -26.75 -32.70 35.97
N PHE A 7 -27.05 -33.67 35.10
CA PHE A 7 -26.63 -33.62 33.69
C PHE A 7 -27.16 -32.39 32.93
N LYS A 8 -28.35 -31.89 33.26
CA LYS A 8 -28.90 -30.67 32.64
C LYS A 8 -28.16 -29.42 33.10
N ILE A 9 -27.85 -29.32 34.40
CA ILE A 9 -27.10 -28.19 34.95
C ILE A 9 -25.69 -28.17 34.36
N ASP A 10 -25.02 -29.32 34.31
CA ASP A 10 -23.69 -29.44 33.72
C ASP A 10 -23.70 -29.07 32.24
N MET A 11 -24.68 -29.54 31.48
CA MET A 11 -24.83 -29.18 30.06
C MET A 11 -25.04 -27.68 29.86
N VAL A 12 -25.87 -27.04 30.69
CA VAL A 12 -26.08 -25.58 30.64
C VAL A 12 -24.80 -24.83 31.01
N LEU A 13 -24.09 -25.25 32.05
CA LEU A 13 -22.83 -24.66 32.47
C LEU A 13 -21.77 -24.74 31.37
N ILE A 14 -21.65 -25.91 30.73
CA ILE A 14 -20.74 -26.13 29.59
C ILE A 14 -21.14 -25.20 28.43
N ALA A 15 -22.42 -25.14 28.07
CA ALA A 15 -22.89 -24.30 26.97
C ALA A 15 -22.57 -22.81 27.22
N VAL A 16 -22.86 -22.30 28.43
CA VAL A 16 -22.55 -20.91 28.81
C VAL A 16 -21.05 -20.65 28.76
N THR A 17 -20.24 -21.58 29.25
CA THR A 17 -18.77 -21.45 29.25
C THR A 17 -18.22 -21.42 27.83
N VAL A 18 -18.71 -22.32 26.95
CA VAL A 18 -18.30 -22.36 25.53
C VAL A 18 -18.71 -21.08 24.81
N ILE A 19 -19.94 -20.60 25.00
CA ILE A 19 -20.39 -19.33 24.42
C ILE A 19 -19.53 -18.17 24.91
N GLY A 20 -19.21 -18.13 26.22
CA GLY A 20 -18.33 -17.12 26.80
C GLY A 20 -16.95 -17.12 26.16
N LEU A 21 -16.36 -18.31 25.93
CA LEU A 21 -15.06 -18.44 25.26
C LEU A 21 -15.10 -17.96 23.80
N ILE A 22 -16.16 -18.29 23.05
CA ILE A 22 -16.33 -17.85 21.66
C ILE A 22 -16.39 -16.31 21.59
N ILE A 23 -17.14 -15.67 22.48
CA ILE A 23 -17.24 -14.21 22.55
C ILE A 23 -15.88 -13.58 22.86
N LEU A 24 -15.14 -14.15 23.83
CA LEU A 24 -13.85 -13.63 24.26
C LEU A 24 -12.80 -13.71 23.15
N VAL A 25 -12.77 -14.81 22.40
CA VAL A 25 -11.90 -14.98 21.22
C VAL A 25 -12.29 -13.99 20.12
N GLY A 26 -13.58 -13.83 19.81
CA GLY A 26 -14.04 -12.87 18.80
C GLY A 26 -13.67 -11.43 19.13
N TYR A 27 -13.76 -11.03 20.40
CA TYR A 27 -13.45 -9.67 20.84
C TYR A 27 -11.95 -9.32 20.78
N SER A 28 -11.08 -10.33 20.81
CA SER A 28 -9.63 -10.15 20.89
C SER A 28 -8.93 -10.10 19.52
N ARG A 29 -9.68 -10.25 18.42
CA ARG A 29 -9.11 -10.16 17.06
C ARG A 29 -8.86 -8.71 16.66
N PRO A 30 -7.79 -8.42 15.90
CA PRO A 30 -7.59 -7.12 15.27
C PRO A 30 -8.82 -6.70 14.46
N LEU A 31 -9.23 -5.44 14.60
CA LEU A 31 -10.28 -4.85 13.80
C LEU A 31 -9.64 -3.98 12.72
N ILE A 32 -9.71 -4.45 11.47
CA ILE A 32 -9.15 -3.74 10.33
C ILE A 32 -10.17 -2.71 9.83
N ILE A 33 -9.77 -1.43 9.82
CA ILE A 33 -10.57 -0.31 9.30
C ILE A 33 -10.07 0.08 7.90
N ALA A 34 -8.75 0.21 7.72
CA ALA A 34 -8.12 0.49 6.43
C ALA A 34 -6.70 -0.10 6.31
N PRO A 35 -6.22 -0.43 5.08
CA PRO A 35 -7.01 -0.53 3.86
C PRO A 35 -7.98 -1.73 3.88
N VAL A 36 -8.97 -1.72 2.98
CA VAL A 36 -9.85 -2.89 2.79
C VAL A 36 -9.10 -4.01 2.06
N ASP A 37 -9.65 -5.22 2.07
CA ASP A 37 -9.08 -6.31 1.28
C ASP A 37 -9.21 -6.02 -0.22
N GLU A 38 -8.26 -6.52 -1.01
CA GLU A 38 -8.12 -6.25 -2.46
C GLU A 38 -8.08 -4.74 -2.79
N PHE A 39 -7.52 -3.91 -1.90
CA PHE A 39 -7.41 -2.47 -2.15
C PHE A 39 -6.40 -2.18 -3.26
N GLU A 40 -6.77 -1.29 -4.18
CA GLU A 40 -5.97 -0.92 -5.35
C GLU A 40 -5.85 0.62 -5.41
N THR A 41 -4.64 1.12 -5.59
CA THR A 41 -4.37 2.57 -5.68
C THR A 41 -3.13 2.88 -6.51
N VAL A 42 -3.01 4.11 -7.02
CA VAL A 42 -1.76 4.65 -7.59
C VAL A 42 -0.92 5.39 -6.56
N GLU A 43 -1.52 5.71 -5.41
CA GLU A 43 -0.88 6.42 -4.32
C GLU A 43 0.10 5.50 -3.57
N THR A 44 1.36 5.92 -3.49
CA THR A 44 2.39 5.15 -2.77
C THR A 44 2.25 5.24 -1.26
N ASN A 45 1.57 6.27 -0.74
CA ASN A 45 1.36 6.44 0.69
C ASN A 45 0.01 5.87 1.11
N VAL A 46 0.03 4.78 1.87
CA VAL A 46 -1.18 4.06 2.30
C VAL A 46 -1.36 4.22 3.80
N LEU A 47 -2.55 4.68 4.19
CA LEU A 47 -2.98 4.76 5.57
C LEU A 47 -3.44 3.38 6.06
N PHE A 48 -2.83 2.92 7.14
CA PHE A 48 -3.24 1.74 7.88
C PHE A 48 -3.93 2.14 9.16
N GLU A 49 -5.20 1.76 9.27
CA GLU A 49 -6.04 2.02 10.44
C GLU A 49 -6.56 0.68 10.97
N ILE A 50 -6.02 0.26 12.11
CA ILE A 50 -6.27 -1.04 12.71
C ILE A 50 -6.37 -0.86 14.22
N GLU A 51 -7.42 -1.43 14.83
CA GLU A 51 -7.52 -1.53 16.28
C GLU A 51 -7.10 -2.91 16.77
N LYS A 52 -6.64 -2.99 18.03
CA LYS A 52 -6.29 -4.25 18.72
C LYS A 52 -5.19 -5.06 18.02
N ALA A 53 -4.29 -4.38 17.33
CA ALA A 53 -3.07 -4.94 16.79
C ALA A 53 -1.86 -4.18 17.33
N ASP A 54 -0.76 -4.90 17.50
CA ASP A 54 0.51 -4.33 17.94
C ASP A 54 1.40 -3.97 16.74
N ARG A 55 1.31 -4.77 15.67
CA ARG A 55 2.11 -4.61 14.45
C ARG A 55 1.37 -5.05 13.19
N ILE A 56 1.92 -4.63 12.05
CA ILE A 56 1.52 -5.04 10.71
C ILE A 56 2.71 -5.74 10.08
N LEU A 57 2.44 -6.85 9.40
CA LEU A 57 3.40 -7.51 8.53
C LEU A 57 2.96 -7.24 7.10
N ILE A 58 3.88 -6.79 6.25
CA ILE A 58 3.69 -6.57 4.82
C ILE A 58 4.78 -7.33 4.08
N ASP A 59 4.42 -8.08 3.04
CA ASP A 59 5.38 -8.80 2.21
C ASP A 59 4.88 -8.88 0.76
N ASP A 60 5.75 -9.21 -0.18
CA ASP A 60 5.42 -9.43 -1.60
C ASP A 60 4.97 -10.88 -1.89
N ASN A 61 4.92 -11.72 -0.86
CA ASN A 61 4.55 -13.12 -0.94
C ASN A 61 3.60 -13.53 0.20
N LEU A 62 2.66 -14.42 -0.11
CA LEU A 62 1.61 -14.88 0.81
C LEU A 62 2.16 -15.60 2.05
N ASP A 63 3.37 -16.16 1.95
CA ASP A 63 4.00 -16.94 3.00
C ASP A 63 4.72 -16.06 4.05
N PHE A 64 4.85 -14.75 3.78
CA PHE A 64 5.56 -13.79 4.63
C PHE A 64 6.99 -14.27 4.94
N THR A 65 7.76 -14.62 3.92
CA THR A 65 9.14 -15.12 4.08
C THR A 65 10.14 -14.04 4.47
N THR A 66 9.90 -12.80 4.04
CA THR A 66 10.73 -11.62 4.30
C THR A 66 9.88 -10.39 4.64
N PRO A 67 9.02 -10.46 5.68
CA PRO A 67 8.05 -9.43 5.92
C PRO A 67 8.70 -8.19 6.51
N ASP A 68 8.27 -7.03 6.04
CA ASP A 68 8.50 -5.77 6.72
C ASP A 68 7.52 -5.65 7.91
N GLU A 69 8.06 -5.32 9.09
CA GLU A 69 7.26 -5.14 10.30
C GLU A 69 7.09 -3.66 10.65
N TYR A 70 5.84 -3.24 10.89
CA TYR A 70 5.51 -1.89 11.29
C TYR A 70 4.71 -1.89 12.59
N VAL A 71 5.11 -1.08 13.56
CA VAL A 71 4.36 -0.91 14.82
C VAL A 71 3.10 -0.08 14.55
N VAL A 72 1.94 -0.60 14.97
CA VAL A 72 0.65 0.07 14.79
C VAL A 72 0.59 1.31 15.69
N LYS A 73 0.24 2.44 15.10
CA LYS A 73 0.00 3.72 15.76
C LYS A 73 -1.11 4.46 15.02
N GLU A 74 -1.75 5.41 15.70
CA GLU A 74 -2.74 6.28 15.07
C GLU A 74 -2.11 7.05 13.91
N GLY A 75 -2.78 7.05 12.75
CA GLY A 75 -2.27 7.71 11.53
C GLY A 75 -1.04 7.02 10.94
N LEU A 76 -0.91 5.70 11.05
CA LEU A 76 0.20 4.97 10.44
C LEU A 76 0.11 5.03 8.92
N GLU A 77 1.02 5.79 8.32
CA GLU A 77 1.20 5.91 6.88
C GLU A 77 2.47 5.17 6.46
N ILE A 78 2.34 4.29 5.47
CA ILE A 78 3.44 3.47 4.94
C ILE A 78 3.61 3.81 3.45
N ASN A 79 4.84 4.19 3.08
CA ASN A 79 5.19 4.44 1.69
C ASN A 79 5.64 3.14 1.02
N LEU A 80 4.81 2.63 0.11
CA LEU A 80 5.03 1.41 -0.65
C LEU A 80 5.33 1.74 -2.10
N LYS A 81 6.29 1.01 -2.68
CA LYS A 81 6.57 1.12 -4.12
C LYS A 81 5.45 0.44 -4.91
N PRO A 82 5.27 0.77 -6.20
CA PRO A 82 4.38 0.03 -7.07
C PRO A 82 4.66 -1.49 -7.05
N GLY A 83 3.60 -2.28 -6.89
CA GLY A 83 3.68 -3.73 -6.72
C GLY A 83 2.44 -4.32 -6.02
N ASP A 84 2.37 -5.64 -5.98
CA ASP A 84 1.37 -6.40 -5.23
C ASP A 84 1.94 -6.79 -3.85
N TYR A 85 1.16 -6.57 -2.81
CA TYR A 85 1.53 -6.85 -1.43
C TYR A 85 0.47 -7.67 -0.72
N TYR A 86 0.94 -8.53 0.18
CA TYR A 86 0.15 -9.26 1.14
C TYR A 86 0.44 -8.70 2.53
N TRP A 87 -0.61 -8.50 3.32
CA TRP A 87 -0.44 -7.94 4.64
C TRP A 87 -1.39 -8.56 5.67
N LYS A 88 -0.98 -8.51 6.94
CA LYS A 88 -1.81 -8.92 8.07
C LYS A 88 -1.45 -8.14 9.32
N ALA A 89 -2.45 -7.90 10.16
CA ALA A 89 -2.28 -7.35 11.48
C ALA A 89 -1.97 -8.45 12.49
N VAL A 90 -1.06 -8.16 13.43
CA VAL A 90 -0.65 -9.09 14.48
C VAL A 90 -0.89 -8.41 15.83
N GLY A 91 -1.79 -9.01 16.62
CA GLY A 91 -1.97 -8.72 18.04
C GLY A 91 -1.93 -10.01 18.85
N VAL A 92 -2.80 -10.13 19.85
CA VAL A 92 -3.01 -11.39 20.61
C VAL A 92 -3.41 -12.54 19.68
N TRP A 93 -4.21 -12.20 18.66
CA TRP A 93 -4.51 -13.06 17.52
C TRP A 93 -4.09 -12.35 16.24
N GLY A 94 -3.72 -13.12 15.21
CA GLY A 94 -3.51 -12.57 13.88
C GLY A 94 -4.85 -12.27 13.18
N SER A 95 -4.86 -11.29 12.29
CA SER A 95 -5.96 -11.12 11.33
C SER A 95 -5.84 -12.12 10.19
N GLU A 96 -6.88 -12.17 9.35
CA GLU A 96 -6.75 -12.69 8.00
C GLU A 96 -5.65 -11.96 7.19
N VAL A 97 -5.11 -12.67 6.20
CA VAL A 97 -4.20 -12.10 5.21
C VAL A 97 -5.05 -11.36 4.17
N ARG A 98 -4.61 -10.16 3.80
CA ARG A 98 -5.27 -9.29 2.81
C ARG A 98 -4.32 -8.89 1.72
N GLN A 99 -4.87 -8.52 0.57
CA GLN A 99 -4.12 -8.04 -0.58
C GLN A 99 -4.24 -6.52 -0.75
N LEU A 100 -3.14 -5.92 -1.20
CA LEU A 100 -3.00 -4.51 -1.53
C LEU A 100 -2.19 -4.38 -2.82
N THR A 101 -2.67 -3.63 -3.81
CA THR A 101 -1.97 -3.39 -5.07
C THR A 101 -1.70 -1.90 -5.26
N ILE A 102 -0.43 -1.56 -5.45
CA ILE A 102 0.02 -0.21 -5.80
C ILE A 102 0.36 -0.18 -7.29
N ASN A 103 -0.48 0.48 -8.07
CA ASN A 103 -0.30 0.63 -9.50
C ASN A 103 0.80 1.64 -9.84
N SER A 104 1.63 1.30 -10.82
CA SER A 104 2.57 2.24 -11.41
C SER A 104 1.83 3.22 -12.31
N GLU A 105 2.04 4.51 -12.11
CA GLU A 105 1.53 5.58 -12.96
C GLU A 105 2.71 6.34 -13.59
N VAL A 106 2.69 6.43 -14.92
CA VAL A 106 3.66 7.21 -15.69
C VAL A 106 2.98 8.52 -16.09
N GLU A 107 3.40 9.63 -15.49
CA GLU A 107 2.88 10.94 -15.85
C GLU A 107 4.02 11.94 -16.12
N LEU A 108 4.07 12.45 -17.34
CA LEU A 108 5.03 13.46 -17.79
C LEU A 108 4.32 14.79 -18.00
N LYS A 109 4.69 15.81 -17.22
CA LYS A 109 4.16 17.18 -17.37
C LYS A 109 5.22 18.10 -17.95
N LEU A 110 4.82 18.94 -18.91
CA LEU A 110 5.67 19.98 -19.48
C LEU A 110 5.35 21.31 -18.82
N LYS A 111 6.38 21.97 -18.29
CA LYS A 111 6.28 23.29 -17.67
C LYS A 111 7.04 24.31 -18.51
N LYS A 112 6.38 25.39 -18.89
CA LYS A 112 7.01 26.46 -19.66
C LYS A 112 7.90 27.28 -18.72
N LEU A 113 9.21 27.30 -18.96
CA LEU A 113 10.14 28.11 -18.19
C LEU A 113 10.09 29.56 -18.70
N GLY A 114 9.73 30.50 -17.83
CA GLY A 114 9.59 31.91 -18.20
C GLY A 114 10.93 32.64 -18.22
N GLY A 115 11.29 33.24 -19.36
CA GLY A 115 12.47 34.11 -19.47
C GLY A 115 13.06 34.17 -20.88
N VAL A 116 12.59 35.15 -21.67
CA VAL A 116 13.18 35.77 -22.89
C VAL A 116 13.61 34.88 -24.08
N ALA A 117 13.89 33.58 -23.92
CA ALA A 117 14.14 32.65 -25.01
C ALA A 117 12.91 31.74 -25.21
N ALA A 118 12.08 32.06 -26.19
CA ALA A 118 10.97 31.20 -26.61
C ALA A 118 11.52 29.84 -27.05
N GLY A 119 11.32 28.79 -26.24
CA GLY A 119 11.70 27.41 -26.62
C GLY A 119 12.13 26.47 -25.49
N ARG A 120 12.32 26.96 -24.25
CA ARG A 120 12.71 26.09 -23.12
C ARG A 120 11.50 25.53 -22.38
N PHE A 121 11.44 24.20 -22.28
CA PHE A 121 10.45 23.48 -21.48
C PHE A 121 11.17 22.74 -20.35
N GLY A 122 10.63 22.86 -19.14
CA GLY A 122 10.93 21.97 -18.03
C GLY A 122 10.10 20.70 -18.16
N VAL A 123 10.73 19.56 -17.93
CA VAL A 123 10.09 18.25 -17.89
C VAL A 123 9.93 17.85 -16.44
N VAL A 124 8.69 17.58 -16.01
CA VAL A 124 8.35 17.21 -14.63
C VAL A 124 7.79 15.79 -14.63
N ASN A 125 8.33 14.93 -13.77
CA ASN A 125 7.74 13.63 -13.50
C ASN A 125 6.67 13.78 -12.41
N ALA A 126 5.40 13.63 -12.79
CA ALA A 126 4.27 13.69 -11.88
C ALA A 126 3.68 12.30 -11.57
N GLY A 127 4.28 11.23 -12.11
CA GLY A 127 3.83 9.85 -11.87
C GLY A 127 4.39 9.26 -10.57
N SER A 128 4.12 7.96 -10.36
CA SER A 128 4.57 7.20 -9.18
C SER A 128 5.84 6.38 -9.41
N VAL A 129 6.43 6.46 -10.61
CA VAL A 129 7.67 5.76 -10.98
C VAL A 129 8.71 6.69 -11.59
N ASN A 130 9.98 6.31 -11.51
CA ASN A 130 11.05 7.01 -12.21
C ASN A 130 10.83 6.96 -13.71
N LEU A 131 11.09 8.08 -14.39
CA LEU A 131 10.92 8.19 -15.83
C LEU A 131 12.25 8.22 -16.54
N LYS A 132 12.31 7.50 -17.66
CA LYS A 132 13.29 7.72 -18.71
C LYS A 132 12.62 8.55 -19.80
N VAL A 133 13.17 9.73 -20.04
CA VAL A 133 12.66 10.70 -21.01
C VAL A 133 13.61 10.80 -22.18
N ASP A 134 13.12 10.44 -23.35
CA ASP A 134 13.81 10.58 -24.62
C ASP A 134 13.52 11.98 -25.18
N VAL A 135 14.57 12.76 -25.45
CA VAL A 135 14.50 14.15 -25.91
C VAL A 135 14.83 14.20 -27.40
N TYR A 136 13.93 14.80 -28.18
CA TYR A 136 14.06 14.91 -29.63
C TYR A 136 14.15 16.37 -30.09
N ASN A 137 14.94 16.61 -31.14
CA ASN A 137 14.92 17.85 -31.91
C ASN A 137 14.46 17.52 -33.34
N GLY A 138 13.23 17.90 -33.67
CA GLY A 138 12.52 17.39 -34.84
C GLY A 138 12.29 15.88 -34.73
N THR A 139 12.96 15.10 -35.57
CA THR A 139 12.91 13.64 -35.60
C THR A 139 14.15 12.97 -35.03
N GLU A 140 15.19 13.75 -34.71
CA GLU A 140 16.47 13.22 -34.21
C GLU A 140 16.45 13.12 -32.69
N LEU A 141 16.85 11.96 -32.16
CA LEU A 141 17.03 11.76 -30.72
C LEU A 141 18.33 12.45 -30.30
N VAL A 142 18.22 13.49 -29.47
CA VAL A 142 19.36 14.31 -29.04
C VAL A 142 19.87 13.94 -27.65
N GLY A 143 19.09 13.22 -26.86
CA GLY A 143 19.53 12.77 -25.54
C GLY A 143 18.47 12.01 -24.77
N ASN A 144 18.89 11.40 -23.66
CA ASN A 144 18.03 10.71 -22.71
C ASN A 144 18.29 11.25 -21.31
N VAL A 145 17.22 11.50 -20.57
CA VAL A 145 17.28 12.06 -19.22
C VAL A 145 16.47 11.15 -18.28
N LYS A 146 17.01 10.89 -17.09
CA LYS A 146 16.26 10.23 -16.01
C LYS A 146 15.67 11.28 -15.10
N VAL A 147 14.37 11.19 -14.83
CA VAL A 147 13.63 12.13 -13.98
C VAL A 147 13.02 11.35 -12.82
N GLY A 148 13.47 11.60 -11.60
CA GLY A 148 12.90 11.02 -10.39
C GLY A 148 11.48 11.52 -10.12
N VAL A 149 10.72 10.81 -9.29
CA VAL A 149 9.35 11.20 -8.92
C VAL A 149 9.33 12.60 -8.29
N GLY A 150 8.53 13.51 -8.84
CA GLY A 150 8.43 14.90 -8.39
C GLY A 150 9.58 15.81 -8.84
N GLU A 151 10.59 15.27 -9.54
CA GLU A 151 11.72 16.07 -10.03
C GLU A 151 11.35 16.83 -11.32
N GLU A 152 11.95 18.03 -11.45
CA GLU A 152 11.89 18.86 -12.65
C GLU A 152 13.29 18.95 -13.25
N ILE A 153 13.42 18.64 -14.53
CA ILE A 153 14.67 18.78 -15.28
C ILE A 153 14.45 19.69 -16.48
N GLU A 154 15.38 20.63 -16.67
CA GLU A 154 15.41 21.46 -17.87
C GLU A 154 15.99 20.67 -19.04
N ALA A 155 15.26 20.59 -20.15
CA ALA A 155 15.72 19.94 -21.36
C ALA A 155 15.35 20.77 -22.60
N GLU A 156 16.30 20.93 -23.52
CA GLU A 156 16.09 21.64 -24.77
C GLU A 156 15.72 20.63 -25.87
N GLY A 157 14.49 20.69 -26.35
CA GLY A 157 13.97 19.78 -27.38
C GLY A 157 12.60 20.22 -27.89
N SER A 158 12.21 19.70 -29.05
CA SER A 158 10.89 19.94 -29.65
C SER A 158 9.86 18.87 -29.29
N LYS A 159 10.31 17.70 -28.83
CA LYS A 159 9.44 16.58 -28.45
C LYS A 159 10.09 15.78 -27.31
N PHE A 160 9.26 15.36 -26.37
CA PHE A 160 9.64 14.56 -25.20
C PHE A 160 8.77 13.31 -25.16
N VAL A 161 9.38 12.14 -24.96
CA VAL A 161 8.66 10.87 -24.80
C VAL A 161 9.12 10.24 -23.49
N GLY A 162 8.22 10.14 -22.52
CA GLY A 162 8.49 9.54 -21.22
C GLY A 162 8.00 8.10 -21.17
N GLY A 163 8.81 7.21 -20.59
CA GLY A 163 8.44 5.85 -20.22
C GLY A 163 8.99 5.50 -18.84
N GLN A 164 8.50 4.41 -18.25
CA GLN A 164 9.03 3.90 -16.99
C GLN A 164 10.50 3.50 -17.14
N ASP A 165 11.34 3.93 -16.20
CA ASP A 165 12.74 3.50 -16.09
C ASP A 165 12.76 2.06 -15.53
N GLY A 166 12.99 1.08 -16.40
CA GLY A 166 13.09 -0.34 -16.07
C GLY A 166 14.48 -0.80 -15.68
#